data_AF-A0A1D2RHE5-F1
#
_entry.id   AF-A0A1D2RHE5-F1
#
_cell.length_a   1.000
_cell.length_b   1.000
_cell.length_c   1.000
_cell.angle_alpha   90.00
_cell.angle_beta   90.00
_cell.angle_gamma   90.00
#
_symmetry.space_group_name_H-M   'P 1'
#
loop_
_entity.id
_entity.type
_entity.pdbx_description
1 polymer ?
#
loop_
_entity_poly.entity_id
_entity_poly.type
_entity_poly.pdbx_seq_one_letter_code
_entity_poly.pdbx_strand_id
1 'polypeptide(L)'
;MIYEKMHFIKEIFSGEAEKAHEHFVRYGKGRFEGPIIRITKSKNAVRIDASIDYVNSIISILSGFADCRFEVSGKIVSKWDIEAEIATIGIAVEKTKKSVFFAADVADVVDCKKLAALSGMNGYLLLDVTSDKGVKLKTKKNPPKPGKVDDKFCSAILGVSSLKRVLDEFCFEGAPEDFKNIDITHTYVINELVVPEEYKNDPATARIKAKRKGALERSVNIDGNVRKTNVEFTA
;
A
#
# COMPACT_ATOMS: atom_id res chain seq x y z
N MET A 1 -20.29 -6.70 3.20
CA MET A 1 -18.95 -7.31 3.12
C MET A 1 -17.97 -6.16 3.00
N ILE A 2 -17.13 -5.93 4.02
CA ILE A 2 -16.08 -4.92 3.91
C ILE A 2 -14.90 -5.65 3.25
N TYR A 3 -14.54 -5.25 2.05
CA TYR A 3 -13.42 -5.84 1.31
C TYR A 3 -12.14 -5.33 1.98
N GLU A 4 -11.40 -6.21 2.65
CA GLU A 4 -10.10 -5.87 3.24
C GLU A 4 -9.05 -6.06 2.14
N LYS A 5 -8.43 -4.96 1.67
CA LYS A 5 -7.39 -5.02 0.65
C LYS A 5 -6.08 -5.45 1.30
N MET A 6 -5.68 -6.69 1.04
CA MET A 6 -4.39 -7.22 1.44
C MET A 6 -3.26 -6.52 0.69
N HIS A 7 -2.13 -6.28 1.36
CA HIS A 7 -0.95 -5.71 0.74
C HIS A 7 -0.34 -6.72 -0.24
N PHE A 8 0.09 -6.24 -1.42
CA PHE A 8 0.60 -7.11 -2.50
C PHE A 8 1.81 -7.98 -2.10
N ILE A 9 2.61 -7.55 -1.12
CA ILE A 9 3.69 -8.39 -0.57
C ILE A 9 3.11 -9.63 0.11
N LYS A 10 2.03 -9.49 0.87
CA LYS A 10 1.35 -10.60 1.51
C LYS A 10 0.62 -11.47 0.46
N GLU A 11 0.13 -10.88 -0.63
CA GLU A 11 -0.37 -11.64 -1.81
C GLU A 11 0.71 -12.54 -2.40
N ILE A 12 1.94 -12.04 -2.58
CA ILE A 12 3.06 -12.86 -3.06
C ILE A 12 3.32 -14.04 -2.11
N PHE A 13 3.43 -13.78 -0.81
CA PHE A 13 3.72 -14.82 0.19
C PHE A 13 2.58 -15.84 0.38
N SER A 14 1.35 -15.48 0.00
CA SER A 14 0.18 -16.38 0.03
C SER A 14 -0.04 -17.12 -1.29
N GLY A 15 0.85 -16.95 -2.29
CA GLY A 15 0.75 -17.61 -3.58
C GLY A 15 -0.19 -16.93 -4.57
N GLU A 16 -0.62 -15.70 -4.29
CA GLU A 16 -1.53 -14.90 -5.13
C GLU A 16 -0.79 -13.80 -5.91
N ALA A 17 0.49 -14.02 -6.25
CA ALA A 17 1.39 -13.02 -6.85
C ALA A 17 0.84 -12.36 -8.13
N GLU A 18 0.00 -13.05 -8.90
CA GLU A 18 -0.67 -12.53 -10.10
C GLU A 18 -1.50 -11.26 -9.83
N LYS A 19 -2.05 -11.10 -8.62
CA LYS A 19 -2.79 -9.89 -8.22
C LYS A 19 -1.88 -8.66 -8.12
N ALA A 20 -0.58 -8.87 -7.94
CA ALA A 20 0.42 -7.83 -7.86
C ALA A 20 0.97 -7.37 -9.22
N HIS A 21 0.50 -7.93 -10.35
CA HIS A 21 1.03 -7.63 -11.70
C HIS A 21 1.19 -6.13 -11.96
N GLU A 22 0.13 -5.34 -11.71
CA GLU A 22 0.12 -3.90 -11.99
C GLU A 22 1.24 -3.13 -11.27
N HIS A 23 1.60 -3.60 -10.07
CA HIS A 23 2.69 -3.03 -9.29
C HIS A 23 4.05 -3.29 -9.94
N PHE A 24 4.24 -4.46 -10.55
CA PHE A 24 5.51 -4.87 -11.13
C PHE A 24 5.74 -4.41 -12.58
N VAL A 25 4.70 -3.96 -13.30
CA VAL A 25 4.81 -3.47 -14.70
C VAL A 25 5.91 -2.40 -14.89
N ARG A 26 6.20 -1.61 -13.85
CA ARG A 26 7.22 -0.55 -13.90
C ARG A 26 8.66 -1.06 -13.88
N TYR A 27 8.90 -2.30 -13.49
CA TYR A 27 10.24 -2.88 -13.37
C TYR A 27 10.63 -3.67 -14.63
N GLY A 28 11.90 -3.51 -15.03
CA GLY A 28 12.57 -4.37 -16.01
C GLY A 28 13.36 -5.47 -15.30
N LYS A 29 14.29 -6.13 -16.00
CA LYS A 29 15.25 -7.05 -15.38
C LYS A 29 16.21 -6.26 -14.47
N GLY A 30 16.56 -6.80 -13.32
CA GLY A 30 17.51 -6.18 -12.40
C GLY A 30 17.10 -6.29 -10.93
N ARG A 31 17.79 -5.53 -10.07
CA ARG A 31 17.55 -5.44 -8.63
C ARG A 31 17.02 -4.05 -8.28
N PHE A 32 15.93 -4.00 -7.52
CA PHE A 32 15.26 -2.75 -7.17
C PHE A 32 14.91 -2.73 -5.69
N GLU A 33 15.08 -1.55 -5.06
CA GLU A 33 14.58 -1.33 -3.71
C GLU A 33 13.05 -1.44 -3.70
N GLY A 34 12.53 -2.21 -2.75
CA GLY A 34 11.12 -2.35 -2.50
C GLY A 34 10.64 -1.49 -1.32
N PRO A 35 9.35 -1.58 -0.97
CA PRO A 35 8.72 -0.81 0.08
C PRO A 35 9.41 -1.00 1.43
N ILE A 36 9.47 0.08 2.19
CA ILE A 36 9.97 0.10 3.55
C ILE A 36 8.82 0.46 4.49
N ILE A 37 8.77 -0.20 5.64
CA ILE A 37 7.87 0.10 6.74
C ILE A 37 8.59 -0.07 8.08
N ARG A 38 8.42 0.91 8.97
CA ARG A 38 8.88 0.90 10.35
C ARG A 38 7.67 0.96 11.26
N ILE A 39 7.62 0.06 12.24
CA ILE A 39 6.56 -0.02 13.24
C ILE A 39 7.21 0.18 14.61
N THR A 40 6.75 1.17 15.35
CA THR A 40 7.20 1.43 16.72
C THR A 40 6.04 1.26 17.68
N LYS A 41 6.20 0.39 18.67
CA LYS A 41 5.22 0.18 19.74
C LYS A 41 5.57 1.08 20.92
N SER A 42 4.55 1.71 21.48
CA SER A 42 4.61 2.42 22.76
C SER A 42 3.46 1.95 23.64
N LYS A 43 3.46 2.34 24.92
CA LYS A 43 2.46 1.89 25.90
C LYS A 43 1.00 2.03 25.41
N ASN A 44 0.68 3.13 24.74
CA ASN A 44 -0.70 3.47 24.35
C ASN A 44 -0.94 3.53 22.83
N ALA A 45 0.12 3.45 22.02
CA ALA A 45 0.03 3.69 20.60
C ALA A 45 1.01 2.85 19.79
N VAL A 46 0.61 2.54 18.56
CA VAL A 46 1.45 1.97 17.51
C VAL A 46 1.70 3.06 16.48
N ARG A 47 2.97 3.36 16.21
CA ARG A 47 3.39 4.32 15.17
C ARG A 47 3.92 3.57 13.97
N ILE A 48 3.58 4.05 12.78
CA ILE A 48 4.02 3.46 11.52
C ILE A 48 4.61 4.59 10.67
N ASP A 49 5.84 4.44 10.22
CA ASP A 49 6.40 5.24 9.13
C ASP A 49 6.63 4.32 7.93
N ALA A 50 6.15 4.71 6.76
CA ALA A 50 6.21 3.83 5.61
C ALA A 50 6.34 4.56 4.27
N SER A 51 6.74 3.78 3.27
CA SER A 51 6.69 4.14 1.86
C SER A 51 5.26 4.14 1.30
N ILE A 52 5.09 4.79 0.14
CA ILE A 52 3.77 5.02 -0.48
C ILE A 52 2.96 3.73 -0.70
N ASP A 53 3.62 2.61 -0.96
CA ASP A 53 2.95 1.37 -1.32
C ASP A 53 2.11 0.81 -0.15
N TYR A 54 2.37 1.23 1.10
CA TYR A 54 1.61 0.82 2.29
C TYR A 54 0.37 1.67 2.56
N VAL A 55 0.17 2.80 1.87
CA VAL A 55 -0.90 3.75 2.23
C VAL A 55 -2.28 3.09 2.15
N ASN A 56 -2.58 2.35 1.09
CA ASN A 56 -3.86 1.67 0.94
C ASN A 56 -4.11 0.66 2.08
N SER A 57 -3.12 -0.17 2.42
CA SER A 57 -3.25 -1.14 3.51
C SER A 57 -3.41 -0.46 4.87
N ILE A 58 -2.72 0.66 5.11
CA ILE A 58 -2.93 1.44 6.34
C ILE A 58 -4.36 1.99 6.39
N ILE A 59 -4.88 2.58 5.30
CA ILE A 59 -6.28 3.03 5.22
C ILE A 59 -7.24 1.85 5.44
N SER A 60 -6.93 0.67 4.91
CA SER A 60 -7.70 -0.56 5.15
C SER A 60 -7.74 -0.91 6.64
N ILE A 61 -6.59 -0.89 7.33
CA ILE A 61 -6.51 -1.11 8.78
C ILE A 61 -7.35 -0.06 9.54
N LEU A 62 -7.28 1.21 9.12
CA LEU A 62 -8.08 2.32 9.68
C LEU A 62 -9.59 2.13 9.47
N SER A 63 -10.01 1.57 8.35
CA SER A 63 -11.42 1.32 8.07
C SER A 63 -12.03 0.28 9.02
N GLY A 64 -11.19 -0.58 9.59
CA GLY A 64 -11.65 -1.67 10.42
C GLY A 64 -11.93 -1.31 11.89
N PHE A 65 -11.71 -0.05 12.30
CA PHE A 65 -12.08 0.41 13.64
C PHE A 65 -13.58 0.70 13.68
N ALA A 66 -14.33 0.00 14.53
CA ALA A 66 -15.77 0.20 14.66
C ALA A 66 -16.11 1.60 15.21
N ASP A 67 -17.24 2.13 14.75
CA ASP A 67 -17.85 3.36 15.26
C ASP A 67 -16.92 4.58 15.21
N CYS A 68 -16.09 4.67 14.18
CA CYS A 68 -15.22 5.82 13.92
C CYS A 68 -15.75 6.61 12.73
N ARG A 69 -15.83 7.93 12.91
CA ARG A 69 -15.91 8.88 11.80
C ARG A 69 -14.51 9.39 11.50
N PHE A 70 -14.20 9.48 10.23
CA PHE A 70 -12.89 9.91 9.78
C PHE A 70 -13.01 11.18 8.97
N GLU A 71 -12.29 12.21 9.38
CA GLU A 71 -12.00 13.36 8.52
C GLU A 71 -10.94 12.93 7.52
N VAL A 72 -11.28 13.00 6.23
CA VAL A 72 -10.41 12.63 5.12
C VAL A 72 -10.17 13.85 4.27
N SER A 73 -8.90 14.18 4.05
CA SER A 73 -8.51 15.30 3.20
C SER A 73 -7.30 14.97 2.35
N GLY A 74 -7.24 15.45 1.11
CA GLY A 74 -6.07 15.25 0.25
C GLY A 74 -6.45 15.00 -1.19
N LYS A 75 -5.65 14.18 -1.88
CA LYS A 75 -5.80 13.96 -3.31
C LYS A 75 -5.72 12.49 -3.67
N ILE A 76 -6.59 12.05 -4.56
CA ILE A 76 -6.49 10.74 -5.22
C ILE A 76 -5.94 10.99 -6.63
N VAL A 77 -4.88 10.28 -7.02
CA VAL A 77 -4.28 10.39 -8.36
C VAL A 77 -4.26 9.01 -9.02
N SER A 78 -4.83 8.89 -10.22
CA SER A 78 -4.88 7.63 -10.96
C SER A 78 -4.55 7.80 -12.44
N LYS A 79 -4.17 6.68 -13.07
CA LYS A 79 -4.03 6.58 -14.54
C LYS A 79 -5.37 6.47 -15.24
N TRP A 80 -6.38 5.98 -14.52
CA TRP A 80 -7.72 5.71 -15.04
C TRP A 80 -8.69 6.76 -14.53
N ASP A 81 -9.82 6.88 -15.22
CA ASP A 81 -10.91 7.71 -14.74
C ASP A 81 -11.47 7.12 -13.45
N ILE A 82 -11.54 7.94 -12.40
CA ILE A 82 -11.97 7.56 -11.05
C ILE A 82 -13.27 8.26 -10.65
N GLU A 83 -13.86 9.08 -11.52
CA GLU A 83 -15.04 9.88 -11.17
C GLU A 83 -16.24 9.00 -10.81
N ALA A 84 -16.54 7.99 -11.63
CA ALA A 84 -17.63 7.04 -11.40
C ALA A 84 -17.41 6.19 -10.12
N GLU A 85 -16.15 5.79 -9.86
CA GLU A 85 -15.80 5.01 -8.68
C GLU A 85 -16.02 5.84 -7.41
N ILE A 86 -15.51 7.08 -7.37
CA ILE A 86 -15.70 8.00 -6.24
C ILE A 86 -17.18 8.31 -6.01
N ALA A 87 -17.93 8.57 -7.08
CA ALA A 87 -19.37 8.83 -7.00
C ALA A 87 -20.13 7.63 -6.40
N THR A 88 -19.72 6.41 -6.73
CA THR A 88 -20.30 5.17 -6.17
C THR A 88 -20.00 5.03 -4.67
N ILE A 89 -18.82 5.46 -4.22
CA ILE A 89 -18.49 5.49 -2.78
C ILE A 89 -19.31 6.57 -2.04
N GLY A 90 -19.75 7.60 -2.77
CA GLY A 90 -20.56 8.70 -2.22
C GLY A 90 -19.73 9.65 -1.36
N ILE A 91 -18.51 9.96 -1.78
CA ILE A 91 -17.60 10.90 -1.12
C ILE A 91 -17.66 12.25 -1.84
N ALA A 92 -17.71 13.33 -1.07
CA ALA A 92 -17.63 14.68 -1.60
C ALA A 92 -16.23 14.96 -2.17
N VAL A 93 -16.18 15.45 -3.41
CA VAL A 93 -14.95 15.91 -4.06
C VAL A 93 -15.07 17.37 -4.45
N GLU A 94 -14.01 18.15 -4.20
CA GLU A 94 -14.00 19.58 -4.50
C GLU A 94 -13.70 19.85 -5.97
N LYS A 95 -12.78 19.07 -6.55
CA LYS A 95 -12.29 19.25 -7.91
C LYS A 95 -11.90 17.91 -8.50
N THR A 96 -12.37 17.67 -9.72
CA THR A 96 -11.82 16.64 -10.60
C THR A 96 -11.08 17.34 -11.74
N LYS A 97 -9.86 16.88 -12.04
CA LYS A 97 -9.11 17.39 -13.18
C LYS A 97 -8.54 16.23 -13.98
N LYS A 98 -8.71 16.32 -15.28
CA LYS A 98 -8.03 15.49 -16.27
C LYS A 98 -6.78 16.20 -16.77
N SER A 99 -5.63 15.53 -16.64
CA SER A 99 -4.40 15.86 -17.37
C SER A 99 -3.81 14.57 -17.94
N VAL A 100 -2.48 14.36 -17.86
CA VAL A 100 -1.84 13.05 -18.06
C VAL A 100 -2.37 12.02 -17.05
N PHE A 101 -2.79 12.47 -15.87
CA PHE A 101 -3.44 11.68 -14.83
C PHE A 101 -4.82 12.24 -14.51
N PHE A 102 -5.69 11.39 -13.97
CA PHE A 102 -6.94 11.79 -13.33
C PHE A 102 -6.67 12.09 -11.86
N ALA A 103 -7.17 13.22 -11.37
CA ALA A 103 -7.00 13.62 -9.99
C ALA A 103 -8.32 14.12 -9.40
N ALA A 104 -8.57 13.75 -8.15
CA ALA A 104 -9.70 14.20 -7.36
C ALA A 104 -9.22 14.75 -6.01
N ASP A 105 -9.60 15.98 -5.68
CA ASP A 105 -9.38 16.56 -4.36
C ASP A 105 -10.54 16.16 -3.43
N VAL A 106 -10.21 15.51 -2.32
CA VAL A 106 -11.16 14.98 -1.33
C VAL A 106 -11.08 15.83 -0.07
N ALA A 107 -12.25 16.21 0.46
CA ALA A 107 -12.42 16.85 1.76
C ALA A 107 -13.80 16.45 2.31
N ASP A 108 -13.84 15.40 3.12
CA ASP A 108 -15.11 14.82 3.58
C ASP A 108 -14.96 14.15 4.95
N VAL A 109 -16.09 13.95 5.63
CA VAL A 109 -16.20 13.12 6.84
C VAL A 109 -16.86 11.81 6.46
N VAL A 110 -16.10 10.72 6.53
CA VAL A 110 -16.51 9.41 6.06
C VAL A 110 -16.64 8.40 7.20
N ASP A 111 -17.45 7.37 6.98
CA ASP A 111 -17.54 6.22 7.87
C ASP A 111 -16.53 5.13 7.48
N CYS A 112 -16.49 4.07 8.28
CA CYS A 112 -15.65 2.89 8.06
C CYS A 112 -15.85 2.23 6.68
N LYS A 113 -17.09 2.20 6.15
CA LYS A 113 -17.39 1.53 4.88
C LYS A 113 -16.83 2.32 3.71
N LYS A 114 -17.02 3.64 3.72
CA LYS A 114 -16.45 4.54 2.71
C LYS A 114 -14.92 4.55 2.77
N LEU A 115 -14.34 4.53 3.97
CA LEU A 115 -12.88 4.45 4.13
C LEU A 115 -12.31 3.12 3.61
N ALA A 116 -13.01 2.00 3.80
CA ALA A 116 -12.63 0.72 3.22
C ALA A 116 -12.76 0.71 1.69
N ALA A 117 -13.79 1.36 1.14
CA ALA A 117 -13.91 1.48 -0.31
C ALA A 117 -12.77 2.34 -0.90
N LEU A 118 -12.37 3.42 -0.22
CA LEU A 118 -11.21 4.22 -0.59
C LEU A 118 -9.91 3.41 -0.63
N SER A 119 -9.65 2.54 0.35
CA SER A 119 -8.44 1.70 0.34
C SER A 119 -8.39 0.74 -0.86
N GLY A 120 -9.57 0.35 -1.36
CA GLY A 120 -9.77 -0.47 -2.55
C GLY A 120 -9.27 0.16 -3.84
N MET A 121 -9.37 1.49 -3.96
CA MET A 121 -9.15 2.21 -5.21
C MET A 121 -7.75 2.01 -5.80
N ASN A 122 -7.70 2.02 -7.14
CA ASN A 122 -6.46 1.96 -7.89
C ASN A 122 -5.91 3.36 -8.14
N GLY A 123 -4.76 3.65 -7.53
CA GLY A 123 -4.08 4.93 -7.65
C GLY A 123 -3.25 5.28 -6.42
N TYR A 124 -2.66 6.48 -6.44
CA TYR A 124 -1.99 7.07 -5.29
C TYR A 124 -3.02 7.77 -4.40
N LEU A 125 -3.26 7.21 -3.22
CA LEU A 125 -4.10 7.80 -2.18
C LEU A 125 -3.25 8.78 -1.35
N LEU A 126 -3.15 10.03 -1.79
CA LEU A 126 -2.43 11.09 -1.09
C LEU A 126 -3.34 11.75 -0.04
N LEU A 127 -3.90 10.90 0.83
CA LEU A 127 -4.93 11.25 1.81
C LEU A 127 -4.34 11.36 3.21
N ASP A 128 -4.75 12.39 3.92
CA ASP A 128 -4.65 12.48 5.37
C ASP A 128 -5.97 12.00 5.96
N VAL A 129 -5.89 11.16 7.01
CA VAL A 129 -7.05 10.61 7.68
C VAL A 129 -6.91 10.87 9.17
N THR A 130 -7.93 11.47 9.80
CA THR A 130 -7.96 11.70 11.25
C THR A 130 -9.28 11.23 11.84
N SER A 131 -9.24 10.71 13.06
CA SER A 131 -10.44 10.41 13.86
C SER A 131 -10.41 11.17 15.18
N ASP A 132 -11.59 11.31 15.77
CA ASP A 132 -11.80 11.81 17.12
C ASP A 132 -11.11 10.96 18.21
N LYS A 133 -10.89 9.66 17.95
CA LYS A 133 -10.22 8.72 18.86
C LYS A 133 -8.68 8.77 18.80
N GLY A 134 -8.11 9.82 18.22
CA GLY A 134 -6.66 10.04 18.18
C GLY A 134 -5.91 9.19 17.15
N VAL A 135 -6.63 8.48 16.27
CA VAL A 135 -6.04 7.78 15.13
C VAL A 135 -5.76 8.77 14.00
N LYS A 136 -4.57 8.68 13.41
CA LYS A 136 -4.10 9.63 12.39
C LYS A 136 -3.26 8.93 11.35
N LEU A 137 -3.46 9.27 10.08
CA LEU A 137 -2.57 9.00 8.95
C LEU A 137 -2.28 10.33 8.27
N LYS A 138 -1.01 10.58 7.98
CA LYS A 138 -0.54 11.70 7.18
C LYS A 138 0.26 11.18 6.00
N THR A 139 0.02 11.73 4.82
CA THR A 139 0.75 11.40 3.60
C THR A 139 1.37 12.64 2.99
N LYS A 140 2.48 12.46 2.25
CA LYS A 140 3.01 13.50 1.39
C LYS A 140 2.02 13.84 0.28
N LYS A 141 2.05 15.09 -0.17
CA LYS A 141 1.07 15.64 -1.14
C LYS A 141 1.37 15.36 -2.60
N ASN A 142 2.53 14.78 -2.88
CA ASN A 142 2.97 14.42 -4.23
C ASN A 142 3.47 12.98 -4.24
N PRO A 143 3.24 12.20 -5.30
CA PRO A 143 3.84 10.88 -5.46
C PRO A 143 5.38 10.95 -5.39
N PRO A 144 6.05 9.90 -4.90
CA PRO A 144 7.51 9.88 -4.84
C PRO A 144 8.10 9.93 -6.25
N LYS A 145 9.31 10.46 -6.35
CA LYS A 145 10.06 10.40 -7.61
C LYS A 145 10.45 8.95 -7.91
N PRO A 146 10.43 8.52 -9.19
CA PRO A 146 10.90 7.20 -9.56
C PRO A 146 12.34 6.95 -9.09
N GLY A 147 12.62 5.73 -8.65
CA GLY A 147 13.99 5.25 -8.40
C GLY A 147 14.51 5.39 -6.97
N LYS A 148 13.84 6.12 -6.07
CA LYS A 148 14.20 6.16 -4.64
C LYS A 148 12.99 5.83 -3.77
N VAL A 149 13.16 4.87 -2.86
CA VAL A 149 12.14 4.56 -1.86
C VAL A 149 12.21 5.60 -0.73
N ASP A 150 11.06 6.18 -0.42
CA ASP A 150 10.90 7.17 0.64
C ASP A 150 10.27 6.50 1.86
N ASP A 151 11.09 6.15 2.85
CA ASP A 151 10.67 5.40 4.05
C ASP A 151 9.78 6.19 5.01
N LYS A 152 9.60 7.50 4.75
CA LYS A 152 8.73 8.42 5.51
C LYS A 152 7.73 9.12 4.59
N PHE A 153 7.26 8.42 3.58
CA PHE A 153 6.23 8.94 2.70
C PHE A 153 4.90 9.18 3.44
N CYS A 154 4.52 8.23 4.29
CA CYS A 154 3.38 8.36 5.18
C CYS A 154 3.76 8.02 6.62
N SER A 155 3.03 8.63 7.56
CA SER A 155 3.16 8.37 8.99
C SER A 155 1.78 8.17 9.60
N ALA A 156 1.61 7.11 10.39
CA ALA A 156 0.37 6.79 11.07
C ALA A 156 0.57 6.60 12.58
N ILE A 157 -0.44 7.01 13.35
CA ILE A 157 -0.55 6.80 14.79
C ILE A 157 -1.87 6.09 15.03
N LEU A 158 -1.78 4.89 15.58
CA LEU A 158 -2.92 4.01 15.86
C LEU A 158 -2.97 3.70 17.36
N GLY A 159 -4.15 3.34 17.87
CA GLY A 159 -4.28 2.82 19.24
C GLY A 159 -3.61 1.46 19.39
N VAL A 160 -3.20 1.09 20.61
CA VAL A 160 -2.56 -0.21 20.87
C VAL A 160 -3.46 -1.42 20.53
N SER A 161 -4.78 -1.25 20.56
CA SER A 161 -5.77 -2.27 20.17
C SER A 161 -5.64 -2.72 18.70
N SER A 162 -5.01 -1.90 17.86
CA SER A 162 -4.78 -2.18 16.43
C SER A 162 -3.57 -3.07 16.19
N LEU A 163 -2.74 -3.31 17.21
CA LEU A 163 -1.45 -3.97 17.08
C LEU A 163 -1.58 -5.32 16.36
N LYS A 164 -2.56 -6.14 16.76
CA LYS A 164 -2.79 -7.44 16.13
C LYS A 164 -3.01 -7.33 14.63
N ARG A 165 -3.87 -6.42 14.17
CA ARG A 165 -4.14 -6.21 12.74
C ARG A 165 -2.92 -5.70 11.99
N VAL A 166 -2.14 -4.81 12.62
CA VAL A 166 -0.87 -4.30 12.04
C VAL A 166 0.13 -5.44 11.87
N LEU A 167 0.26 -6.32 12.86
CA LEU A 167 1.16 -7.48 12.78
C LEU A 167 0.65 -8.53 11.78
N ASP A 168 -0.64 -8.84 11.79
CA ASP A 168 -1.25 -9.79 10.85
C ASP A 168 -1.09 -9.32 9.39
N GLU A 169 -1.06 -8.01 9.16
CA GLU A 169 -0.94 -7.44 7.82
C GLU A 169 0.51 -7.24 7.37
N PHE A 170 1.38 -6.70 8.23
CA PHE A 170 2.75 -6.35 7.84
C PHE A 170 3.80 -7.31 8.34
N CYS A 171 3.49 -8.13 9.35
CA CYS A 171 4.39 -9.12 9.98
C CYS A 171 3.78 -10.54 9.94
N PHE A 172 3.12 -10.89 8.83
CA PHE A 172 2.35 -12.13 8.64
C PHE A 172 3.17 -13.44 8.79
N GLU A 173 4.50 -13.36 8.78
CA GLU A 173 5.41 -14.49 9.03
C GLU A 173 5.65 -14.77 10.52
N GLY A 174 4.97 -14.00 11.40
CA GLY A 174 5.09 -14.03 12.85
C GLY A 174 6.01 -12.93 13.39
N ALA A 175 5.52 -12.22 14.40
CA ALA A 175 6.28 -11.31 15.24
C ALA A 175 5.86 -11.50 16.70
N PRO A 176 6.78 -11.34 17.68
CA PRO A 176 6.39 -11.31 19.08
C PRO A 176 5.44 -10.14 19.34
N GLU A 177 4.50 -10.30 20.28
CA GLU A 177 3.63 -9.19 20.69
C GLU A 177 4.40 -8.13 21.49
N ASP A 178 5.49 -8.52 22.16
CA ASP A 178 6.38 -7.62 22.88
C ASP A 178 7.60 -7.27 22.04
N PHE A 179 7.64 -6.03 21.57
CA PHE A 179 8.74 -5.45 20.81
C PHE A 179 8.72 -3.93 20.99
N LYS A 180 9.85 -3.26 20.72
CA LYS A 180 9.91 -1.80 20.65
C LYS A 180 9.83 -1.32 19.21
N ASN A 181 10.64 -1.89 18.32
CA ASN A 181 10.71 -1.53 16.90
C ASN A 181 10.74 -2.75 15.98
N ILE A 182 10.02 -2.64 14.86
CA ILE A 182 10.12 -3.54 13.72
C ILE A 182 10.47 -2.69 12.50
N ASP A 183 11.57 -3.00 11.83
CA ASP A 183 11.94 -2.42 10.53
C ASP A 183 11.85 -3.50 9.46
N ILE A 184 11.09 -3.25 8.41
CA ILE A 184 10.90 -4.19 7.31
C ILE A 184 11.32 -3.54 5.99
N THR A 185 12.23 -4.20 5.29
CA THR A 185 12.70 -3.79 3.97
C THR A 185 12.53 -4.91 2.95
N HIS A 186 12.43 -4.51 1.69
CA HIS A 186 12.25 -5.43 0.58
C HIS A 186 13.22 -5.11 -0.55
N THR A 187 13.60 -6.14 -1.30
CA THR A 187 14.32 -6.00 -2.56
C THR A 187 13.67 -6.89 -3.59
N TYR A 188 13.37 -6.32 -4.75
CA TYR A 188 12.86 -7.04 -5.90
C TYR A 188 14.02 -7.48 -6.77
N VAL A 189 14.05 -8.76 -7.13
CA VAL A 189 15.01 -9.34 -8.05
C VAL A 189 14.24 -9.86 -9.25
N ILE A 190 14.21 -9.09 -10.34
CA ILE A 190 13.51 -9.48 -11.57
C ILE A 190 14.50 -10.16 -12.51
N ASN A 191 14.32 -11.45 -12.71
CA ASN A 191 15.20 -12.27 -13.55
C ASN A 191 14.70 -12.34 -14.99
N GLU A 192 13.38 -12.44 -15.18
CA GLU A 192 12.76 -12.70 -16.46
C GLU A 192 11.49 -11.86 -16.66
N LEU A 193 11.24 -11.47 -17.92
CA LEU A 193 9.98 -10.89 -18.36
C LEU A 193 9.30 -11.92 -19.26
N VAL A 194 8.23 -12.54 -18.77
CA VAL A 194 7.48 -13.57 -19.48
C VAL A 194 6.41 -12.88 -20.32
N VAL A 195 6.67 -12.72 -21.62
CA VAL A 195 5.74 -12.11 -22.58
C VAL A 195 4.79 -13.19 -23.11
N PRO A 196 3.46 -13.02 -23.00
CA PRO A 196 2.51 -13.94 -23.63
C PRO A 196 2.68 -13.97 -25.15
N GLU A 197 2.53 -15.14 -25.77
CA GLU A 197 2.77 -15.37 -27.21
C GLU A 197 1.99 -14.40 -28.10
N GLU A 198 0.73 -14.15 -27.74
CA GLU A 198 -0.22 -13.28 -28.44
C GLU A 198 0.26 -11.82 -28.54
N TYR A 199 1.16 -11.37 -27.65
CA TYR A 199 1.69 -10.01 -27.65
C TYR A 199 3.13 -9.90 -28.15
N LYS A 200 3.80 -11.00 -28.53
CA LYS A 200 5.22 -10.94 -28.94
C LYS A 200 5.50 -9.98 -30.09
N ASN A 201 4.54 -9.80 -31.00
CA ASN A 201 4.66 -8.93 -32.17
C ASN A 201 4.22 -7.48 -31.90
N ASP A 202 3.71 -7.16 -30.72
CA ASP A 202 3.35 -5.80 -30.30
C ASP A 202 4.21 -5.39 -29.07
N PRO A 203 5.34 -4.70 -29.28
CA PRO A 203 6.25 -4.34 -28.20
C PRO A 203 5.62 -3.49 -27.09
N ALA A 204 4.64 -2.64 -27.43
CA ALA A 204 4.00 -1.76 -26.44
C ALA A 204 3.10 -2.58 -25.51
N THR A 205 2.26 -3.43 -26.08
CA THR A 205 1.38 -4.31 -25.32
C THR A 205 2.16 -5.41 -24.61
N ALA A 206 3.19 -5.98 -25.24
CA ALA A 206 4.11 -6.94 -24.64
C ALA A 206 4.68 -6.43 -23.31
N ARG A 207 5.13 -5.17 -23.27
CA ARG A 207 5.71 -4.58 -22.04
C ARG A 207 4.70 -4.52 -20.89
N ILE A 208 3.45 -4.18 -21.19
CA ILE A 208 2.37 -4.02 -20.20
C ILE A 208 1.86 -5.38 -19.74
N LYS A 209 1.78 -6.35 -20.64
CA LYS A 209 1.23 -7.69 -20.39
C LYS A 209 2.27 -8.72 -19.95
N ALA A 210 3.56 -8.42 -20.06
CA ALA A 210 4.61 -9.32 -19.60
C ALA A 210 4.55 -9.49 -18.08
N LYS A 211 4.63 -10.74 -17.62
CA LYS A 211 4.77 -11.01 -16.18
C LYS A 211 6.23 -10.89 -15.78
N ARG A 212 6.48 -10.36 -14.59
CA ARG A 212 7.80 -10.26 -13.97
C ARG A 212 8.01 -11.51 -13.15
N LYS A 213 8.96 -12.33 -13.58
CA LYS A 213 9.37 -13.54 -12.86
C LYS A 213 10.68 -13.29 -12.14
N GLY A 214 10.73 -13.62 -10.86
CA GLY A 214 11.83 -13.21 -10.00
C GLY A 214 11.71 -13.70 -8.57
N ALA A 215 12.37 -12.98 -7.68
CA ALA A 215 12.36 -13.24 -6.25
C ALA A 215 12.13 -11.94 -5.45
N LEU A 216 11.37 -12.06 -4.37
CA LEU A 216 11.16 -11.03 -3.37
C LEU A 216 12.00 -11.37 -2.15
N GLU A 217 13.08 -10.62 -1.96
CA GLU A 217 13.90 -10.68 -0.76
C GLU A 217 13.30 -9.76 0.29
N ARG A 218 13.02 -10.29 1.48
CA ARG A 218 12.41 -9.56 2.60
C ARG A 218 13.28 -9.66 3.83
N SER A 219 13.50 -8.54 4.50
CA SER A 219 14.26 -8.46 5.74
C SER A 219 13.40 -7.84 6.83
N VAL A 220 13.18 -8.58 7.91
CA VAL A 220 12.43 -8.15 9.09
C VAL A 220 13.42 -8.04 10.26
N ASN A 221 13.61 -6.84 10.78
CA ASN A 221 14.45 -6.57 11.95
C ASN A 221 13.56 -6.25 13.15
N ILE A 222 13.58 -7.09 14.18
CA ILE A 222 12.81 -6.91 15.41
C ILE A 222 13.79 -6.66 16.56
N ASP A 223 13.84 -5.43 17.05
CA ASP A 223 14.73 -5.01 18.14
C ASP A 223 16.20 -5.41 17.95
N GLY A 224 16.69 -5.40 16.70
CA GLY A 224 18.05 -5.77 16.32
C GLY A 224 18.21 -7.21 15.82
N ASN A 225 17.19 -8.06 15.98
CA ASN A 225 17.20 -9.43 15.48
C ASN A 225 16.68 -9.48 14.05
N VAL A 226 17.57 -9.72 13.10
CA VAL A 226 17.26 -9.70 11.67
C VAL A 226 16.93 -11.11 11.17
N ARG A 227 15.73 -11.27 10.59
CA ARG A 227 15.32 -12.43 9.80
C ARG A 227 15.23 -12.03 8.33
N LYS A 228 15.78 -12.87 7.45
CA LYS A 228 15.64 -12.71 6.01
C LYS A 228 14.84 -13.87 5.45
N THR A 229 13.89 -13.56 4.58
CA THR A 229 13.12 -14.53 3.81
C THR A 229 13.19 -14.18 2.34
N ASN A 230 13.07 -15.20 1.51
CA ASN A 230 13.12 -15.06 0.06
C ASN A 230 12.03 -15.94 -0.54
N VAL A 231 11.23 -15.38 -1.45
CA VAL A 231 10.16 -16.09 -2.12
C VAL A 231 10.20 -15.81 -3.61
N GLU A 232 10.13 -16.87 -4.41
CA GLU A 232 10.00 -16.75 -5.87
C GLU A 232 8.59 -16.34 -6.23
N PHE A 233 8.45 -15.49 -7.26
CA PHE A 233 7.14 -15.05 -7.73
C PHE A 233 7.10 -14.87 -9.24
N THR A 234 5.88 -14.91 -9.78
CA THR A 234 5.55 -14.44 -11.12
C THR A 234 4.33 -13.53 -10.99
N ALA A 235 4.51 -12.25 -11.30
CA ALA A 235 3.49 -11.21 -11.19
C ALA A 235 3.43 -10.39 -12.48
#